data_AF-A0AAV4LKG3-F1
#
_entry.id   AF-A0AAV4LKG3-F1
#
_cell.length_a   1.000
_cell.length_b   1.000
_cell.length_c   1.000
_cell.angle_alpha   90.00
_cell.angle_beta   90.00
_cell.angle_gamma   90.00
#
_symmetry.space_group_name_H-M   'P 1'
#
loop_
_entity.id
_entity.type
_entity.pdbx_description
1 polymer ?
#
loop_
_entity_poly.entity_id
_entity_poly.type
_entity_poly.pdbx_seq_one_letter_code
_entity_poly.pdbx_strand_id
1 'polypeptide(L)'
;MARIMSWSILTAIFLIAGYGLNLLRDALMDKLSDPQTVIWWRVLLGFLLMSSGISYLGGFIYYRDKKRGNVKKPAWVLRKNTEIDKRGYFDHSEEKRVR
;
A
#
# COMPACT_ATOMS: atom_id res chain seq x y z
N MET A 1 -18.67 12.60 4.81
CA MET A 1 -19.10 11.20 4.96
C MET A 1 -18.05 10.18 4.49
N ALA A 2 -17.58 10.20 3.24
CA ALA A 2 -16.63 9.19 2.72
C ALA A 2 -15.31 9.02 3.52
N ARG A 3 -14.80 10.08 4.17
CA ARG A 3 -13.57 10.03 4.97
C ARG A 3 -13.69 9.11 6.20
N ILE A 4 -14.85 9.10 6.85
CA ILE A 4 -15.10 8.28 8.05
C ILE A 4 -15.19 6.81 7.62
N MET A 5 -15.84 6.54 6.50
CA MET A 5 -15.99 5.18 5.96
C MET A 5 -14.64 4.53 5.63
N SER A 6 -13.71 5.29 5.06
CA SER A 6 -12.32 4.81 4.89
C SER A 6 -11.63 4.49 6.21
N TRP A 7 -11.85 5.29 7.25
CA TRP A 7 -11.27 5.04 8.57
C TRP A 7 -11.87 3.80 9.23
N SER A 8 -13.18 3.61 9.15
CA SER A 8 -13.86 2.42 9.68
C SER A 8 -13.30 1.13 9.06
N ILE A 9 -13.10 1.13 7.74
CA ILE A 9 -12.53 0.00 7.01
C ILE A 9 -11.09 -0.26 7.46
N LEU A 10 -10.24 0.78 7.51
CA LEU A 10 -8.87 0.64 8.01
C LEU A 10 -8.79 0.08 9.43
N THR A 11 -9.65 0.57 10.33
CA THR A 11 -9.72 0.10 11.70
C THR A 11 -10.16 -1.37 11.77
N ALA A 12 -11.13 -1.78 10.94
CA ALA A 12 -11.56 -3.18 10.88
C ALA A 12 -10.42 -4.10 10.44
N ILE A 13 -9.68 -3.75 9.38
CA ILE A 13 -8.51 -4.54 8.95
C ILE A 13 -7.44 -4.57 10.05
N PHE A 14 -7.21 -3.45 10.72
CA PHE A 14 -6.23 -3.39 11.80
C PHE A 14 -6.59 -4.31 12.98
N LEU A 15 -7.87 -4.37 13.36
CA LEU A 15 -8.36 -5.28 14.40
C LEU A 15 -8.19 -6.76 14.00
N ILE A 16 -8.48 -7.09 12.75
CA ILE A 16 -8.30 -8.45 12.21
C ILE A 16 -6.81 -8.85 12.24
N ALA A 17 -5.91 -7.92 11.87
CA ALA A 17 -4.46 -8.14 11.93
C ALA A 17 -3.97 -8.35 13.37
N GLY A 18 -4.48 -7.55 14.31
CA GLY A 18 -4.19 -7.70 15.75
C GLY A 18 -4.67 -9.03 16.32
N TYR A 19 -5.83 -9.52 15.86
CA TYR A 19 -6.31 -10.85 16.22
C TYR A 19 -5.37 -11.96 15.72
N GLY A 20 -4.82 -11.83 14.50
CA GLY A 20 -3.79 -12.73 13.97
C GLY A 20 -2.51 -12.78 14.81
N LEU A 21 -2.06 -11.63 15.32
CA LEU A 21 -0.93 -11.55 16.25
C LEU A 21 -1.22 -12.24 17.58
N ASN A 22 -2.45 -12.12 18.10
CA ASN A 22 -2.86 -12.84 19.31
C ASN A 22 -2.85 -14.36 19.09
N LEU A 23 -3.29 -14.86 17.94
CA LEU A 23 -3.18 -16.29 17.60
C LEU A 23 -1.73 -16.79 17.60
N LEU A 24 -0.80 -15.99 17.11
CA LEU A 24 0.64 -16.29 17.14
C LEU A 24 1.17 -16.33 18.58
N ARG A 25 0.77 -15.35 19.41
CA ARG A 25 1.11 -15.32 20.84
C ARG A 25 0.60 -16.58 21.54
N ASP A 26 -0.66 -16.94 21.32
CA ASP A 26 -1.29 -18.09 21.98
C ASP A 26 -0.63 -19.39 21.54
N ALA A 27 -0.25 -19.53 20.26
CA ALA A 27 0.51 -20.67 19.78
C ALA A 27 1.91 -20.78 20.42
N LEU A 28 2.57 -19.65 20.71
CA LEU A 28 3.86 -19.62 21.41
C LEU A 28 3.71 -19.98 22.90
N MET A 29 2.66 -19.49 23.56
CA MET A 29 2.39 -19.78 24.97
C MET A 29 1.96 -21.24 25.17
N ASP A 30 1.10 -21.77 24.29
CA ASP A 30 0.71 -23.19 24.30
C ASP A 30 1.93 -24.10 24.17
N LYS A 31 2.90 -23.74 23.30
CA LYS A 31 4.14 -24.50 23.14
C LYS A 31 5.05 -24.45 24.37
N LEU A 32 4.98 -23.37 25.15
CA LEU A 32 5.73 -23.16 26.38
C LEU A 32 5.11 -23.91 27.57
N SER A 33 3.77 -23.99 27.61
CA SER A 33 3.02 -24.67 28.66
C SER A 33 2.91 -26.18 28.43
N ASP A 34 2.75 -26.63 27.18
CA ASP A 34 2.67 -28.04 26.83
C ASP A 34 3.56 -28.36 25.61
N PRO A 35 4.69 -29.05 25.79
CA PRO A 35 5.65 -29.33 24.72
C PRO A 35 5.08 -30.16 23.57
N GLN A 36 4.03 -30.95 23.82
CA GLN A 36 3.52 -31.97 22.90
C GLN A 36 2.44 -31.43 21.96
N THR A 37 1.87 -30.27 22.27
CA THR A 37 0.83 -29.64 21.44
C THR A 37 1.46 -28.86 20.30
N VAL A 38 1.59 -29.51 19.15
CA VAL A 38 2.06 -28.87 17.92
C VAL A 38 0.86 -28.24 17.21
N ILE A 39 0.73 -26.92 17.30
CA ILE A 39 -0.43 -26.18 16.77
C ILE A 39 -0.06 -25.38 15.51
N TRP A 40 0.47 -26.07 14.50
CA TRP A 40 0.83 -25.47 13.20
C TRP A 40 -0.30 -24.65 12.57
N TRP A 41 -1.56 -25.05 12.77
CA TRP A 41 -2.71 -24.35 12.20
C TRP A 41 -2.90 -22.94 12.78
N ARG A 42 -2.62 -22.73 14.07
CA ARG A 42 -2.70 -21.39 14.71
C ARG A 42 -1.59 -20.48 14.19
N VAL A 43 -0.39 -21.02 14.01
CA VAL A 43 0.76 -20.27 13.46
C VAL A 43 0.49 -19.88 12.01
N LEU A 44 0.02 -20.82 11.17
CA LEU A 44 -0.32 -20.54 9.77
C LEU A 44 -1.45 -19.51 9.65
N LEU A 45 -2.53 -19.67 10.41
CA LEU A 45 -3.63 -18.70 10.40
C LEU A 45 -3.17 -17.33 10.92
N GLY A 46 -2.47 -17.29 12.04
CA GLY A 46 -1.95 -16.04 12.60
C GLY A 46 -1.02 -15.32 11.63
N PHE A 47 -0.14 -16.06 10.96
CA PHE A 47 0.75 -15.51 9.93
C PHE A 47 -0.01 -14.99 8.71
N LEU A 48 -1.01 -15.72 8.23
CA LEU A 48 -1.86 -15.28 7.12
C LEU A 48 -2.67 -14.02 7.48
N LEU A 49 -3.26 -13.98 8.68
CA LEU A 49 -4.02 -12.83 9.19
C LEU A 49 -3.13 -11.59 9.35
N MET A 50 -1.94 -11.76 9.92
CA MET A 50 -0.95 -10.68 10.08
C MET A 50 -0.46 -10.17 8.71
N SER A 51 -0.03 -11.08 7.83
CA SER A 51 0.48 -10.74 6.50
C SER A 51 -0.59 -10.05 5.65
N SER A 52 -1.82 -10.57 5.66
CA SER A 52 -2.96 -9.98 4.94
C SER A 52 -3.27 -8.57 5.46
N GLY A 53 -3.23 -8.37 6.77
CA GLY A 53 -3.43 -7.05 7.38
C GLY A 53 -2.40 -6.02 6.92
N ILE A 54 -1.12 -6.39 6.94
CA ILE A 54 -0.01 -5.51 6.52
C ILE A 54 -0.08 -5.24 5.01
N SER A 55 -0.29 -6.27 4.19
CA SER A 55 -0.43 -6.13 2.74
C SER A 55 -1.60 -5.23 2.36
N TYR A 56 -2.74 -5.37 3.04
CA TYR A 56 -3.89 -4.50 2.83
C TYR A 56 -3.60 -3.06 3.23
N LEU A 57 -2.97 -2.84 4.39
CA LEU A 57 -2.60 -1.50 4.85
C LEU A 57 -1.66 -0.80 3.85
N GLY A 58 -0.62 -1.50 3.40
CA GLY A 58 0.31 -0.99 2.39
C GLY A 58 -0.37 -0.71 1.05
N GLY A 59 -1.22 -1.62 0.58
CA GLY A 59 -2.00 -1.46 -0.66
C GLY A 59 -2.96 -0.27 -0.60
N PHE A 60 -3.65 -0.09 0.53
CA PHE A 60 -4.55 1.04 0.75
C PHE A 60 -3.79 2.37 0.77
N ILE A 61 -2.64 2.44 1.46
CA ILE A 61 -1.80 3.64 1.48
C ILE A 61 -1.36 4.00 0.06
N TYR A 62 -0.88 3.04 -0.72
CA TYR A 62 -0.48 3.24 -2.11
C TYR A 62 -1.64 3.72 -2.99
N TYR A 63 -2.80 3.07 -2.91
CA TYR A 63 -3.99 3.46 -3.68
C TYR A 63 -4.44 4.89 -3.35
N ARG A 64 -4.46 5.22 -2.05
CA ARG A 64 -4.84 6.55 -1.56
C ARG A 64 -3.87 7.63 -2.05
N ASP A 65 -2.57 7.35 -2.01
CA ASP A 65 -1.54 8.31 -2.42
C ASP A 65 -1.52 8.52 -3.94
N LYS A 66 -1.73 7.43 -4.70
CA LYS A 66 -1.89 7.48 -6.17
C LYS A 66 -3.04 8.39 -6.60
N LYS A 67 -4.19 8.31 -5.91
CA LYS A 67 -5.35 9.18 -6.20
C LYS A 67 -5.12 10.67 -5.88
N ARG A 68 -4.21 10.99 -4.96
CA ARG A 68 -3.90 12.37 -4.57
C ARG A 68 -2.81 13.03 -5.42
N GLY A 69 -2.25 12.32 -6.40
CA GLY A 69 -1.20 12.86 -7.27
C GLY A 69 0.15 13.08 -6.59
N ASN A 70 0.29 12.66 -5.32
CA ASN A 70 1.51 12.81 -4.52
C ASN A 70 2.57 11.73 -4.83
N VAL A 71 2.21 10.71 -5.62
CA VAL A 71 3.17 9.72 -6.09
C VAL A 71 4.09 10.41 -7.08
N LYS A 72 5.38 10.52 -6.73
CA LYS A 72 6.42 11.04 -7.63
C LYS A 72 6.27 10.36 -8.99
N LYS A 73 5.99 11.14 -10.02
CA LYS A 73 5.99 10.63 -11.39
C LYS A 73 7.34 9.99 -11.64
N PRO A 74 7.37 8.79 -12.21
CA PRO A 74 8.64 8.14 -12.45
C PRO A 74 9.50 8.97 -13.40
N ALA A 75 10.82 8.88 -13.25
CA ALA A 75 11.78 9.75 -13.94
C ALA A 75 11.59 9.79 -15.47
N TRP A 76 11.20 8.67 -16.08
CA TRP A 76 10.93 8.60 -17.52
C TRP A 76 9.71 9.41 -17.98
N VAL A 77 8.71 9.61 -17.11
CA VAL A 77 7.52 10.44 -17.40
C VAL A 77 7.88 11.92 -17.33
N LEU A 78 8.75 12.31 -16.41
CA LEU A 78 9.23 13.69 -16.29
C LEU A 78 10.05 14.12 -17.52
N ARG A 79 10.85 13.19 -18.07
CA ARG A 79 11.65 13.43 -19.28
C ARG A 79 10.78 13.68 -20.53
N LYS A 80 9.69 12.92 -20.70
CA LYS A 80 8.75 13.15 -21.83
C LYS A 80 8.08 14.52 -21.75
N ASN A 81 7.63 14.94 -20.57
CA ASN A 81 6.98 16.25 -20.43
C ASN A 81 7.93 17.42 -20.75
N THR A 82 9.21 17.29 -20.43
CA THR A 82 10.22 18.31 -20.75
C THR A 82 10.57 18.34 -22.23
N GLU A 83 10.59 17.20 -22.92
CA GLU A 83 10.78 17.14 -24.37
C GLU A 83 9.58 17.70 -25.16
N ILE A 84 8.35 17.42 -24.71
CA ILE A 84 7.12 17.94 -25.34
C ILE A 84 7.03 19.46 -25.17
N ASP A 85 7.35 19.98 -23.98
CA ASP A 85 7.38 21.43 -23.71
C ASP A 85 8.42 22.15 -24.58
N LYS A 86 9.64 21.58 -24.69
CA LYS A 86 10.68 22.09 -25.60
C LYS A 86 10.21 22.11 -27.05
N ARG A 87 9.58 21.03 -27.54
CA ARG A 87 9.04 20.98 -28.92
C ARG A 87 8.03 22.09 -29.18
N GLY A 88 7.12 22.38 -28.24
CA GLY A 88 6.15 23.46 -28.39
C GLY A 88 6.80 24.84 -28.49
N TYR A 89 7.88 25.08 -27.75
CA TYR A 89 8.67 26.30 -27.85
C TYR A 89 9.33 26.48 -29.22
N PHE A 90 9.90 25.41 -29.77
CA PHE A 90 10.52 25.45 -31.10
C PHE A 90 9.49 25.71 -32.21
N ASP A 91 8.32 25.07 -32.13
CA ASP A 91 7.25 25.22 -33.13
C ASP A 91 6.72 26.67 -33.21
N HIS A 92 6.41 27.28 -32.06
CA HIS A 92 6.00 28.70 -32.00
C HIS A 92 7.11 29.68 -32.45
N SER A 93 8.37 29.32 -32.26
CA SER A 93 9.50 30.18 -32.66
C SER A 93 9.75 30.14 -34.17
N GLU A 94 9.54 28.99 -34.79
CA GLU A 94 9.66 28.81 -36.24
C GLU A 94 8.48 29.47 -36.94
N GLU A 95 7.24 29.30 -36.44
CA GLU A 95 6.04 29.92 -37.04
C GLU A 95 6.13 31.46 -37.12
N LYS A 96 6.79 32.11 -36.14
CA LYS A 96 7.04 33.56 -36.15
C LYS A 96 8.16 34.00 -37.09
N ARG A 97 9.02 33.09 -37.55
CA ARG A 97 10.09 33.38 -38.52
C ARG A 97 9.64 33.25 -39.97
N VAL A 98 8.57 32.50 -40.23
CA VAL A 98 8.03 32.29 -41.59
C VAL A 98 6.99 33.36 -41.99
N ARG A 99 6.56 34.20 -41.05
CA ARG A 99 5.66 35.35 -41.28
C ARG A 99 6.45 36.66 -41.36
#